data_AF-A0A953YL61-F1
#
_entry.id   AF-A0A953YL61-F1
#
_cell.length_a   1.000
_cell.length_b   1.000
_cell.length_c   1.000
_cell.angle_alpha   90.00
_cell.angle_beta   90.00
_cell.angle_gamma   90.00
#
_symmetry.space_group_name_H-M   'P 1'
#
loop_
_entity.id
_entity.type
_entity.pdbx_description
1 polymer ?
#
loop_
_entity_poly.entity_id
_entity_poly.type
_entity_poly.pdbx_seq_one_letter_code
_entity_poly.pdbx_strand_id
1 'polypeptide(L)' 'VLPILDAPEFRTTFDDKTPFSAIMREMPIYVMTAKDAAITGIAGYVCNPERFAPGNGIRHFRHKAH' A
#
# COMPACT_ATOMS: atom_id res chain seq x y z
N VAL A 1 -5.80 -4.44 -17.29
CA VAL A 1 -5.80 -3.51 -16.13
C VAL A 1 -7.22 -3.43 -15.62
N LEU A 2 -7.46 -3.31 -14.31
CA LEU A 2 -8.83 -3.21 -13.78
C LEU A 2 -9.44 -1.87 -14.22
N PRO A 3 -10.57 -1.84 -14.94
CA PRO A 3 -11.13 -0.60 -15.51
C PRO A 3 -11.43 0.49 -14.47
N ILE A 4 -11.68 0.10 -13.21
CA ILE A 4 -11.94 1.02 -12.10
C ILE A 4 -10.74 1.88 -11.72
N LEU A 5 -9.52 1.44 -12.05
CA LEU A 5 -8.30 2.22 -11.79
C LEU A 5 -8.08 3.32 -12.83
N ASP A 6 -8.68 3.17 -14.00
CA ASP A 6 -8.62 4.16 -15.08
C ASP A 6 -9.64 5.30 -14.86
N ALA A 7 -10.55 5.11 -13.90
CA ALA A 7 -11.52 6.12 -13.50
C ALA A 7 -10.82 7.23 -12.67
N PRO A 8 -10.94 8.52 -13.05
CA PRO A 8 -10.30 9.63 -12.34
C PRO A 8 -10.75 9.72 -10.87
N GLU A 9 -11.98 9.29 -10.57
CA GLU A 9 -12.55 9.31 -9.23
C GLU A 9 -11.75 8.45 -8.25
N PHE A 10 -11.22 7.31 -8.69
CA PHE A 10 -10.46 6.41 -7.83
C PHE A 10 -9.21 7.08 -7.28
N ARG A 11 -8.44 7.74 -8.15
CA ARG A 11 -7.23 8.47 -7.73
C ARG A 11 -7.58 9.66 -6.85
N THR A 12 -8.60 10.44 -7.23
CA THR A 12 -9.02 11.60 -6.45
C THR A 12 -9.44 11.23 -5.04
N THR A 13 -10.24 10.18 -4.86
CA THR A 13 -10.67 9.72 -3.53
C THR A 13 -9.52 9.11 -2.72
N PHE A 14 -8.59 8.40 -3.38
CA PHE A 14 -7.41 7.87 -2.69
C PHE A 14 -6.50 8.98 -2.16
N ASP A 15 -6.35 10.08 -2.91
CA ASP A 15 -5.49 11.21 -2.58
C ASP A 15 -6.05 12.12 -1.49
N ASP A 16 -7.36 12.16 -1.31
CA ASP A 16 -8.01 12.99 -0.30
C ASP A 16 -7.92 12.38 1.11
N LYS A 17 -6.71 12.45 1.68
CA LYS A 17 -6.45 12.11 3.08
C LYS A 17 -5.91 13.31 3.85
N THR A 18 -6.59 14.46 3.74
CA THR A 18 -6.20 15.69 4.43
C THR A 18 -5.85 15.40 5.91
N PRO A 19 -4.66 15.83 6.40
CA PRO A 19 -3.68 16.74 5.79
C PRO A 19 -2.61 16.09 4.89
N PHE A 20 -2.64 14.78 4.69
CA PHE A 20 -1.57 14.01 4.02
C PHE A 20 -1.69 13.92 2.50
N SER A 21 -2.60 14.68 1.88
CA SER A 21 -2.91 14.57 0.45
C SER A 21 -1.69 14.81 -0.46
N ALA A 22 -0.73 15.62 -0.02
CA ALA A 22 0.53 15.81 -0.75
C ALA A 22 1.36 14.51 -0.83
N ILE A 23 1.50 13.79 0.29
CA ILE A 23 2.26 12.53 0.36
C ILE A 23 1.52 11.43 -0.42
N MET A 24 0.19 11.40 -0.35
CA MET A 24 -0.62 10.42 -1.08
C MET A 24 -0.46 10.51 -2.61
N ARG A 25 -0.28 11.73 -3.14
CA ARG A 25 -0.04 11.97 -4.57
C ARG A 25 1.27 11.41 -5.10
N GLU A 26 2.27 11.26 -4.23
CA GLU A 26 3.57 10.67 -4.58
C GLU A 26 3.56 9.14 -4.50
N MET A 27 2.58 8.56 -3.79
CA MET A 27 2.50 7.12 -3.58
C MET A 27 2.00 6.41 -4.84
N PRO A 28 2.76 5.42 -5.38
CA PRO A 28 2.30 4.62 -6.50
C PRO A 28 1.20 3.64 -6.07
N ILE A 29 0.28 3.36 -6.99
CA ILE A 29 -0.79 2.38 -6.78
C ILE A 29 -0.48 1.14 -7.61
N TYR A 30 -0.52 -0.03 -6.97
CA TYR A 30 -0.30 -1.31 -7.62
C TYR A 30 -1.50 -2.23 -7.42
N VAL A 31 -1.82 -3.01 -8.44
CA VAL A 31 -2.84 -4.07 -8.37
C VAL A 31 -2.23 -5.41 -8.71
N MET A 32 -2.41 -6.35 -7.79
CA MET A 32 -2.05 -7.75 -8.01
C MET A 32 -3.15 -8.42 -8.83
N THR A 33 -2.82 -8.84 -10.06
CA THR A 33 -3.75 -9.49 -10.99
C THR A 33 -3.62 -11.01 -11.03
N ALA A 34 -2.64 -11.57 -10.31
CA ALA A 34 -2.44 -13.02 -10.21
C ALA A 34 -3.60 -13.68 -9.45
N LYS A 35 -4.12 -14.78 -10.01
CA LYS A 35 -5.28 -15.51 -9.45
C LYS A 35 -4.98 -16.18 -8.10
N ASP A 36 -3.72 -16.47 -7.85
CA ASP A 36 -3.19 -17.20 -6.69
C ASP A 36 -2.28 -16.33 -5.82
N ALA A 37 -2.34 -15.00 -5.96
CA ALA A 37 -1.50 -14.07 -5.21
C ALA A 37 -1.52 -14.33 -3.69
N ALA A 38 -2.69 -14.65 -3.14
CA ALA A 38 -2.85 -14.98 -1.72
C ALA A 38 -2.14 -16.29 -1.35
N ILE A 39 -2.32 -17.36 -2.13
CA ILE A 39 -1.68 -18.66 -1.88
C ILE A 39 -0.16 -18.53 -2.02
N THR A 40 0.31 -17.80 -3.02
CA THR A 40 1.73 -17.49 -3.22
C THR A 40 2.31 -16.73 -2.04
N GLY A 41 1.58 -15.75 -1.50
CA GLY A 41 1.98 -15.02 -0.30
C GLY A 41 2.09 -15.95 0.93
N ILE A 42 1.12 -16.86 1.12
CA ILE A 42 1.13 -17.84 2.22
C ILE A 42 2.31 -18.81 2.06
N ALA A 43 2.51 -19.38 0.87
CA ALA A 43 3.65 -20.27 0.60
C ALA A 43 4.98 -19.55 0.83
N GLY A 44 5.10 -18.30 0.38
CA GLY A 44 6.25 -17.45 0.63
C GLY A 44 6.55 -17.27 2.11
N TYR A 45 5.53 -16.98 2.92
CA TYR A 45 5.65 -16.84 4.37
C TYR A 45 6.06 -18.15 5.06
N VAL A 46 5.45 -19.27 4.66
CA VAL A 46 5.78 -20.60 5.23
C VAL A 46 7.22 -21.00 4.91
N CYS A 47 7.68 -20.75 3.68
CA CYS A 47 9.02 -21.15 3.26
C CYS A 47 10.14 -20.22 3.76
N ASN A 48 9.88 -18.91 3.91
CA ASN A 48 10.89 -17.90 4.29
C ASN A 48 10.28 -16.83 5.22
N PRO A 49 9.90 -17.19 6.46
CA PRO A 49 9.17 -16.29 7.36
C PRO A 49 9.95 -15.03 7.74
N GLU A 50 11.28 -15.09 7.78
CA GLU A 50 12.17 -13.98 8.13
C GLU A 50 12.08 -12.80 7.15
N ARG A 51 11.69 -13.04 5.89
CA ARG A 51 11.49 -11.98 4.88
C ARG A 51 10.28 -11.11 5.14
N PHE A 52 9.34 -11.58 5.96
CA PHE A 52 8.09 -10.88 6.29
C PHE A 52 8.10 -10.30 7.71
N ALA A 53 9.20 -10.49 8.45
CA ALA A 53 9.34 -9.92 9.77
C ALA A 53 9.35 -8.37 9.67
N PRO A 54 8.53 -7.66 10.47
CA PRO A 54 8.63 -6.21 10.53
C PRO A 54 10.02 -5.83 11.04
N GLY A 55 10.69 -4.92 10.34
CA GLY A 55 11.91 -4.31 10.86
C GLY A 55 11.61 -3.66 12.21
N ASN A 56 12.54 -3.79 13.16
CA ASN A 56 12.49 -3.18 14.50
C ASN A 56 12.44 -1.64 14.51
N GLY A 57 12.43 -1.00 13.35
CA GLY A 57 12.23 0.43 13.20
C GLY A 57 10.78 0.81 13.49
N ILE A 58 10.50 1.22 14.73
CA ILE A 58 9.29 1.99 15.02
C ILE A 58 9.37 3.31 14.24
N ARG A 59 8.59 3.42 13.16
CA ARG A 59 8.38 4.70 12.48
C ARG A 59 7.37 5.52 13.29
N HIS A 60 7.88 6.35 14.20
CA HIS A 60 7.05 7.38 14.85
C HIS A 60 6.63 8.43 13.82
N PHE A 61 5.36 8.44 13.44
CA PHE A 61 4.75 9.57 12.73
C PHE A 61 4.54 10.70 13.74
N ARG A 62 5.51 11.62 13.82
CA ARG A 62 5.43 12.78 14.71
C ARG A 62 4.56 13.86 14.05
N HIS A 63 3.28 13.91 14.42
CA HIS A 63 2.39 15.00 14.03
C HIS A 63 2.79 16.27 14.80
N LYS A 64 3.50 17.20 14.16
CA LYS A 64 3.64 18.57 14.68
C LYS A 64 2.42 19.37 14.25
N ALA A 65 1.48 19.58 15.17
CA ALA A 65 0.47 20.62 15.03
C ALA A 65 1.17 21.98 15.19
N HIS A 66 0.99 22.86 14.21
CA HIS A 66 1.30 24.29 14.28
C HIS A 66 -0.02 25.04 14.39
#